data_AF-A0A3D5YHN9-F1
#
_entry.id   AF-A0A3D5YHN9-F1
#
_cell.length_a   1.000
_cell.length_b   1.000
_cell.length_c   1.000
_cell.angle_alpha   90.00
_cell.angle_beta   90.00
_cell.angle_gamma   90.00
#
_symmetry.space_group_name_H-M   'P 1'
#
loop_
_entity.id
_entity.type
_entity.pdbx_description
1 polymer ?
#
loop_
_entity_poly.entity_id
_entity_poly.type
_entity_poly.pdbx_seq_one_letter_code
_entity_poly.pdbx_strand_id
1 'polypeptide(L)'
;MKQNFSFCSVHAPTYPYQDDENSHRIFQYLQNICSILPIKNIIIHPDHVVDRNIFKKYDLPFSIENMDERKKSGQGVEDLSKIFEKAPNIKFTLDLQHAFVNDPTMQLAKDLHAAFGDRLVEYHIS
;
A
#
# COMPACT_ATOMS: atom_id res chain seq x y z
N MET A 1 6.08 18.42 23.28
CA MET A 1 5.48 19.18 22.15
C MET A 1 4.52 18.26 21.43
N LYS A 2 3.21 18.53 21.44
CA LYS A 2 2.29 17.85 20.51
C LYS A 2 2.53 18.48 19.14
N GLN A 3 3.39 17.89 18.33
CA GLN A 3 3.38 18.18 16.90
C GLN A 3 2.07 17.60 16.36
N ASN A 4 1.09 18.47 16.07
CA ASN A 4 -0.21 18.07 15.57
C ASN A 4 -0.10 17.80 14.06
N PHE A 5 0.45 16.64 13.70
CA PHE A 5 0.39 16.18 12.31
C PHE A 5 -1.07 15.85 11.96
N SER A 6 -1.57 16.41 10.85
CA SER A 6 -2.93 16.14 10.36
C SER A 6 -3.03 14.83 9.56
N PHE A 7 -1.89 14.36 9.04
CA PHE A 7 -1.76 13.15 8.27
C PHE A 7 -0.43 12.48 8.63
N CYS A 8 -0.49 11.24 9.08
CA CYS A 8 0.67 10.38 9.25
C CYS A 8 0.46 9.10 8.46
N SER A 9 1.51 8.63 7.80
CA SER A 9 1.54 7.34 7.14
C SER A 9 2.65 6.48 7.73
N VAL A 10 2.53 5.17 7.58
CA VAL A 10 3.55 4.22 8.02
C VAL A 10 3.72 3.13 6.96
N HIS A 11 4.96 2.89 6.55
CA HIS A 11 5.27 1.65 5.84
C HIS A 11 5.19 0.48 6.81
N ALA A 12 4.33 -0.48 6.48
CA ALA A 12 4.26 -1.69 7.26
C ALA A 12 5.58 -2.47 7.19
N PRO A 13 5.93 -3.25 8.22
CA PRO A 13 7.11 -4.08 8.21
C PRO A 13 7.19 -4.99 6.97
N THR A 14 8.40 -5.27 6.50
CA THR A 14 8.62 -6.31 5.48
C THR A 14 8.36 -7.69 6.09
N TYR A 15 7.22 -8.30 5.75
CA TYR A 15 6.82 -9.62 6.25
C TYR A 15 5.95 -10.32 5.19
N PRO A 16 6.06 -11.65 4.98
CA PRO A 16 5.17 -12.40 4.10
C PRO A 16 3.75 -12.50 4.69
N TYR A 17 2.94 -11.45 4.53
CA TYR A 17 1.61 -11.35 5.13
C TYR A 17 0.68 -12.45 4.64
N GLN A 18 0.16 -13.23 5.59
CA GLN A 18 -0.77 -14.33 5.40
C GLN A 18 -1.55 -14.57 6.68
N ASP A 19 -2.53 -15.48 6.66
CA ASP A 19 -3.33 -15.83 7.83
C ASP A 19 -2.53 -16.64 8.89
N ASP A 20 -1.52 -16.01 9.50
CA ASP A 20 -0.64 -16.58 10.52
C ASP A 20 -0.48 -15.68 11.76
N GLU A 21 0.02 -16.28 12.84
CA GLU A 21 0.17 -15.62 14.14
C GLU A 21 0.99 -14.32 14.07
N ASN A 22 2.05 -14.31 13.27
CA ASN A 22 2.94 -13.16 13.15
C ASN A 22 2.29 -12.00 12.40
N SER A 23 1.59 -12.26 11.30
CA SER A 23 0.82 -11.24 10.59
C SER A 23 -0.26 -10.66 11.50
N HIS A 24 -0.94 -11.51 12.27
CA HIS A 24 -1.91 -11.05 13.26
C HIS A 24 -1.28 -10.14 14.32
N ARG A 25 -0.13 -10.54 14.86
CA ARG A 25 0.62 -9.74 15.83
C ARG A 25 1.07 -8.40 15.25
N ILE A 26 1.56 -8.35 14.02
CA ILE A 26 1.95 -7.11 13.34
C ILE A 26 0.75 -6.18 13.18
N PHE A 27 -0.39 -6.69 12.70
CA PHE A 27 -1.60 -5.87 12.53
C PHE A 27 -2.19 -5.38 13.85
N GLN A 28 -2.10 -6.15 14.93
CA GLN A 28 -2.45 -5.68 16.28
C GLN A 28 -1.55 -4.53 16.74
N TYR A 29 -0.23 -4.59 16.48
CA TYR A 29 0.66 -3.47 16.78
C TYR A 29 0.31 -2.22 15.97
N LEU A 30 0.03 -2.39 14.67
CA LEU A 30 -0.39 -1.27 13.81
C LEU A 30 -1.72 -0.66 14.29
N GLN A 31 -2.67 -1.49 14.74
CA GLN A 31 -3.92 -1.01 15.34
C GLN A 31 -3.69 -0.23 16.63
N ASN A 32 -2.77 -0.70 17.49
CA ASN A 32 -2.38 0.04 18.68
C ASN A 32 -1.77 1.41 18.30
N ILE A 33 -0.89 1.48 17.30
CA ILE A 33 -0.31 2.73 16.81
C ILE A 33 -1.40 3.67 16.28
N CYS A 34 -2.37 3.15 15.52
CA CYS A 34 -3.50 3.94 15.01
C CYS A 34 -4.39 4.51 16.12
N SER A 35 -4.41 3.91 17.31
CA SER A 35 -5.18 4.42 18.45
C SER A 35 -4.50 5.59 19.19
N ILE A 36 -3.19 5.78 18.98
CA ILE A 36 -2.39 6.81 19.67
C ILE A 36 -1.87 7.91 18.73
N LEU A 37 -1.70 7.61 17.44
CA LEU A 37 -1.22 8.53 16.41
C LEU A 37 -2.28 8.69 15.31
N PRO A 38 -2.36 9.85 14.63
CA PRO A 38 -3.30 10.08 13.54
C PRO A 38 -2.85 9.41 12.23
N ILE A 39 -2.62 8.10 12.27
CA ILE A 39 -2.26 7.31 11.08
C ILE A 39 -3.46 7.28 10.13
N LYS A 40 -3.26 7.79 8.92
CA LYS A 40 -4.26 7.84 7.84
C LYS A 40 -3.98 6.87 6.71
N ASN A 41 -2.78 6.30 6.67
CA ASN A 41 -2.39 5.31 5.67
C ASN A 41 -1.35 4.33 6.24
N ILE A 42 -1.49 3.05 5.90
CA ILE A 42 -0.52 2.00 6.16
C ILE A 42 -0.13 1.41 4.80
N ILE A 43 1.10 1.69 4.36
CA ILE A 43 1.58 1.27 3.05
C ILE A 43 2.11 -0.16 3.12
N ILE A 44 1.65 -1.00 2.20
CA ILE A 44 2.07 -2.40 2.07
C ILE A 44 2.64 -2.59 0.67
N HIS A 45 3.82 -3.20 0.57
CA HIS A 45 4.31 -3.65 -0.74
C HIS A 45 3.59 -4.94 -1.15
N PRO A 46 3.02 -5.02 -2.36
CA PRO A 46 2.21 -6.15 -2.81
C PRO A 46 2.98 -7.47 -2.93
N ASP A 47 4.29 -7.41 -3.15
CA ASP A 47 5.16 -8.60 -3.27
C ASP A 47 5.38 -9.30 -1.92
N HIS A 48 5.06 -8.64 -0.81
CA HIS A 48 5.11 -9.21 0.53
C HIS A 48 3.79 -9.88 0.95
N VAL A 49 2.72 -9.85 0.14
CA VAL A 49 1.41 -10.39 0.53
C VAL A 49 1.15 -11.75 -0.10
N VAL A 50 1.22 -12.80 0.72
CA VAL A 50 0.97 -14.19 0.31
C VAL A 50 -0.54 -14.46 0.25
N ASP A 51 -1.29 -14.12 1.31
CA ASP A 51 -2.76 -14.22 1.33
C ASP A 51 -3.41 -12.86 1.57
N ARG A 52 -4.10 -12.34 0.55
CA ARG A 52 -4.78 -11.04 0.58
C ARG A 52 -6.07 -11.05 1.40
N ASN A 53 -6.62 -12.22 1.73
CA ASN A 53 -7.83 -12.28 2.55
C ASN A 53 -7.58 -11.82 3.99
N ILE A 54 -6.33 -11.81 4.47
CA ILE A 54 -6.02 -11.32 5.81
C ILE A 54 -6.48 -9.88 6.01
N PHE A 55 -6.41 -9.02 4.99
CA PHE A 55 -6.85 -7.63 5.10
C PHE A 55 -8.34 -7.49 5.41
N LYS A 56 -9.17 -8.46 5.03
CA LYS A 56 -10.62 -8.45 5.34
C LYS A 56 -10.90 -8.62 6.84
N LYS A 57 -9.92 -9.09 7.62
CA LYS A 57 -10.04 -9.31 9.06
C LYS A 57 -9.73 -8.04 9.89
N TYR A 58 -9.29 -6.97 9.25
CA TYR A 58 -8.84 -5.76 9.91
C TYR A 58 -9.46 -4.52 9.29
N ASP A 59 -9.93 -3.62 10.14
CA ASP A 59 -10.37 -2.28 9.76
C ASP A 59 -9.22 -1.29 9.98
N LEU A 60 -8.21 -1.38 9.10
CA LEU A 60 -7.02 -0.53 9.12
C LEU A 60 -6.89 0.19 7.78
N PRO A 61 -6.35 1.42 7.74
CA PRO A 61 -6.27 2.23 6.53
C PRO A 61 -5.14 1.76 5.60
N PHE A 62 -5.24 0.53 5.10
CA PHE A 62 -4.23 -0.07 4.24
C PHE A 62 -4.27 0.51 2.83
N SER A 63 -3.08 0.71 2.27
CA SER A 63 -2.86 0.91 0.85
C SER A 63 -1.80 -0.04 0.30
N ILE A 64 -1.88 -0.29 -1.01
CA ILE A 64 -0.85 -1.02 -1.76
C ILE A 64 -0.02 0.00 -2.54
N GLU A 65 1.29 -0.17 -2.54
CA GLU A 65 2.22 0.63 -3.34
C GLU A 65 2.54 -0.05 -4.67
N ASN A 66 2.65 0.72 -5.77
CA ASN A 66 3.21 0.18 -7.02
C ASN A 66 4.71 -0.06 -6.87
N MET A 67 5.24 -1.11 -7.51
CA MET A 67 6.62 -1.56 -7.36
C MET A 67 7.52 -1.13 -8.53
N ASP A 68 8.83 -1.06 -8.27
CA ASP A 68 9.84 -0.83 -9.31
C ASP A 68 10.12 -2.06 -10.21
N GLU A 69 10.95 -1.84 -11.22
CA GLU A 69 11.37 -2.82 -12.24
C GLU A 69 12.07 -4.07 -11.68
N ARG A 70 12.56 -4.05 -10.42
CA ARG A 70 13.29 -5.16 -9.79
C ARG A 70 12.33 -6.22 -9.25
N LYS A 71 11.03 -5.91 -9.15
CA LYS A 71 10.00 -6.82 -8.63
C LYS A 71 9.35 -7.62 -9.76
N LYS A 72 8.76 -8.76 -9.42
CA LYS A 72 8.10 -9.65 -10.39
C LYS A 72 6.65 -9.29 -10.68
N SER A 73 6.06 -8.41 -9.88
CA SER A 73 4.64 -8.04 -9.97
C SER A 73 4.37 -6.74 -9.22
N GLY A 74 3.27 -6.08 -9.56
CA GLY A 74 2.78 -4.88 -8.87
C GLY A 74 3.32 -3.59 -9.47
N GLN A 75 3.90 -3.66 -10.67
CA GLN A 75 4.46 -2.52 -11.37
C GLN A 75 3.36 -1.74 -12.11
N GLY A 76 2.54 -2.48 -12.87
CA GLY A 76 1.58 -1.93 -13.81
C GLY A 76 0.11 -2.04 -13.41
N VAL A 77 -0.74 -1.42 -14.23
CA VAL A 77 -2.19 -1.44 -14.08
C VAL A 77 -2.73 -2.87 -14.05
N GLU A 78 -2.25 -3.76 -14.92
CA GLU A 78 -2.74 -5.14 -14.99
C GLU A 78 -2.48 -5.91 -13.69
N ASP A 79 -1.27 -5.80 -13.15
CA ASP A 79 -0.89 -6.48 -11.91
C ASP A 79 -1.70 -5.97 -10.72
N LEU A 80 -1.79 -4.65 -10.58
CA LEU A 80 -2.48 -4.03 -9.46
C LEU A 80 -4.01 -4.24 -9.55
N SER A 81 -4.58 -4.32 -10.75
CA SER A 81 -6.01 -4.65 -10.93
C SER A 81 -6.34 -6.00 -10.31
N LYS A 82 -5.51 -7.03 -10.56
CA LYS A 82 -5.68 -8.37 -9.95
C LYS A 82 -5.61 -8.34 -8.42
N ILE A 83 -4.89 -7.39 -7.85
CA ILE A 83 -4.78 -7.18 -6.40
C ILE A 83 -6.05 -6.53 -5.86
N PHE A 84 -6.48 -5.41 -6.47
CA PHE A 84 -7.64 -4.65 -6.01
C PHE A 84 -8.96 -5.40 -6.19
N GLU A 85 -9.09 -6.27 -7.20
CA GLU A 85 -10.23 -7.19 -7.35
C GLU A 85 -10.41 -8.11 -6.14
N LYS A 86 -9.31 -8.62 -5.58
CA LYS A 86 -9.33 -9.54 -4.43
C LYS A 86 -9.45 -8.83 -3.09
N ALA A 87 -9.10 -7.55 -3.04
CA ALA A 87 -9.09 -6.72 -1.85
C ALA A 87 -9.73 -5.33 -2.12
N PRO A 88 -11.06 -5.29 -2.34
CA PRO A 88 -11.74 -4.09 -2.87
C PRO A 88 -11.73 -2.89 -1.92
N ASN A 89 -11.44 -3.08 -0.63
CA ASN A 89 -11.38 -2.00 0.36
C ASN A 89 -9.98 -1.38 0.50
N ILE A 90 -8.95 -2.00 -0.10
CA ILE A 90 -7.58 -1.51 -0.05
C ILE A 90 -7.43 -0.26 -0.92
N LYS A 91 -6.73 0.73 -0.38
CA LYS A 91 -6.39 1.99 -1.05
C LYS A 91 -5.11 1.86 -1.87
N PHE A 92 -4.73 2.93 -2.56
CA PHE A 92 -3.55 2.96 -3.42
C PHE A 92 -2.60 4.08 -3.01
N THR A 93 -1.31 3.74 -2.92
CA THR A 93 -0.21 4.70 -2.80
C THR A 93 0.59 4.65 -4.09
N LEU A 94 0.71 5.78 -4.78
CA LEU A 94 1.44 5.85 -6.05
C LEU A 94 2.85 6.39 -5.79
N ASP A 95 3.84 5.51 -5.86
CA ASP A 95 5.25 5.89 -5.90
C ASP A 95 5.64 6.28 -7.34
N LEU A 96 5.97 7.55 -7.51
CA LEU A 96 6.34 8.13 -8.81
C LEU A 96 7.74 7.70 -9.26
N GLN A 97 8.66 7.44 -8.33
CA GLN A 97 10.00 6.97 -8.67
C GLN A 97 9.94 5.53 -9.19
N HIS A 98 9.12 4.67 -8.58
CA HIS A 98 8.85 3.33 -9.08
C HIS A 98 8.22 3.38 -10.47
N ALA A 99 7.27 4.28 -10.71
CA ALA A 99 6.68 4.45 -12.03
C ALA A 99 7.74 4.92 -13.06
N PHE A 100 8.60 5.87 -12.70
CA PHE A 100 9.65 6.41 -13.56
C PHE A 100 10.69 5.35 -13.98
N VAL A 101 11.15 4.51 -13.05
CA VAL A 101 12.16 3.49 -13.39
C VAL A 101 11.60 2.36 -14.24
N ASN A 102 10.30 2.07 -14.14
CA ASN A 102 9.62 1.15 -15.06
C ASN A 102 9.35 1.79 -16.43
N ASP A 103 9.04 3.10 -16.46
CA ASP A 103 8.76 3.86 -17.67
C ASP A 103 9.21 5.34 -17.52
N PRO A 104 10.39 5.69 -18.07
CA PRO A 104 10.94 7.05 -17.96
C PRO A 104 10.10 8.13 -18.64
N THR A 105 9.12 7.78 -19.48
CA THR A 105 8.21 8.75 -20.09
C THR A 105 7.13 9.25 -19.13
N MET A 106 7.03 8.64 -17.93
CA MET A 106 5.98 8.86 -16.94
C MET A 106 4.57 8.53 -17.44
N GLN A 107 4.44 7.80 -18.54
CA GLN A 107 3.13 7.36 -19.03
C GLN A 107 2.52 6.34 -18.07
N LEU A 108 3.32 5.43 -17.52
CA LEU A 108 2.88 4.48 -16.49
C LEU A 108 2.28 5.19 -15.26
N ALA A 109 2.87 6.29 -14.80
CA ALA A 109 2.32 7.06 -13.67
C ALA A 109 0.92 7.63 -14.00
N LYS A 110 0.72 8.12 -15.24
CA LYS A 110 -0.58 8.59 -15.71
C LYS A 110 -1.58 7.46 -15.81
N ASP A 111 -1.17 6.30 -16.32
CA ASP A 111 -2.02 5.13 -16.48
C ASP A 111 -2.48 4.59 -15.11
N LEU A 112 -1.56 4.52 -14.14
CA LEU A 112 -1.85 4.14 -12.75
C LEU A 112 -2.81 5.12 -12.08
N HIS A 113 -2.59 6.43 -12.25
CA HIS A 113 -3.49 7.46 -11.75
C HIS A 113 -4.89 7.32 -12.38
N ALA A 114 -4.97 7.19 -13.70
CA ALA A 114 -6.23 7.09 -14.41
C ALA A 114 -7.01 5.84 -14.01
N ALA A 115 -6.32 4.71 -13.80
CA ALA A 115 -6.96 3.45 -13.40
C ALA A 115 -7.41 3.43 -11.93
N PHE A 116 -6.63 4.02 -11.02
CA PHE A 116 -6.83 3.84 -9.57
C PHE A 116 -6.99 5.14 -8.78
N GLY A 117 -7.25 6.27 -9.45
CA GLY A 117 -7.41 7.59 -8.83
C GLY A 117 -8.47 7.63 -7.71
N ASP A 118 -9.58 6.91 -7.86
CA ASP A 118 -10.63 6.81 -6.84
C ASP A 118 -10.18 6.08 -5.54
N ARG A 119 -9.06 5.35 -5.61
CA ARG A 119 -8.45 4.62 -4.48
C ARG A 119 -7.24 5.34 -3.91
N LEU A 120 -6.73 6.35 -4.61
CA LEU A 120 -5.47 7.00 -4.30
C LEU A 120 -5.58 7.80 -3.00
N VAL A 121 -4.64 7.56 -2.09
CA VAL A 121 -4.58 8.25 -0.79
C VAL A 121 -3.27 8.99 -0.56
N GLU A 122 -2.20 8.61 -1.26
CA GLU A 122 -0.87 9.15 -1.05
C GLU A 122 -0.03 9.01 -2.33
N TYR A 123 0.87 9.97 -2.55
CA TYR A 123 1.96 9.86 -3.52
C TYR A 123 3.28 9.77 -2.79
N HIS A 124 4.18 8.90 -3.23
CA HIS A 124 5.58 8.94 -2.84
C HIS A 124 6.42 9.57 -3.95
N ILE A 125 7.33 10.44 -3.53
CA ILE A 125 8.23 11.20 -4.41
C ILE A 125 9.62 11.17 -3.75
N SER A 126 10.63 10.75 -4.50
CA SER A 126 12.03 10.67 -4.07
C SER A 126 12.95 11.51 -4.93
#